data_AF-A0AA39RUJ1-F1
#
_entry.id   AF-A0AA39RUJ1-F1
#
_cell.length_a   1.000
_cell.length_b   1.000
_cell.length_c   1.000
_cell.angle_alpha   90.00
_cell.angle_beta   90.00
_cell.angle_gamma   90.00
#
_symmetry.space_group_name_H-M   'P 1'
#
loop_
_entity.id
_entity.type
_entity.pdbx_description
1 polymer ?
#
loop_
_entity_poly.entity_id
_entity_poly.type
_entity_poly.pdbx_seq_one_letter_code
_entity_poly.pdbx_strand_id
1 'polypeptide(L)'
;MKTGPSSPWKLCPMTQVEETKQMVKMLPILVATFIPRTIVAQVGTLFIKQGTTLERIMGPHFEIPLASLTAFTIIFMLISIVNYDGYLVPLARRYTNNP
;
A
#
# COMPACT_ATOMS: atom_id res chain seq x y z
N MET A 1 -37.38 41.34 26.86
CA MET A 1 -37.50 39.87 26.94
C MET A 1 -36.24 39.28 26.34
N LYS A 2 -35.34 38.73 27.18
CA LYS A 2 -34.05 38.17 26.75
C LYS A 2 -34.29 36.86 25.99
N THR A 3 -34.10 36.85 24.67
CA THR A 3 -33.94 35.59 23.91
C THR A 3 -32.47 35.20 23.95
N GLY A 4 -32.18 34.07 24.60
CA GLY A 4 -30.83 33.55 24.85
C GLY A 4 -30.03 33.25 23.57
N PRO A 5 -28.74 32.91 23.72
CA PRO A 5 -27.82 32.73 22.60
C PRO A 5 -28.32 31.65 21.66
N SER A 6 -28.68 32.07 20.44
CA SER A 6 -28.95 31.20 19.31
C SER A 6 -27.72 30.34 19.06
N SER A 7 -27.83 29.06 19.42
CA SER A 7 -26.78 28.07 19.22
C SER A 7 -26.23 28.13 17.79
N PRO A 8 -24.90 28.29 17.59
CA PRO A 8 -24.27 28.40 16.27
C PRO A 8 -24.33 27.08 15.46
N TRP A 9 -24.92 26.03 16.04
CA TRP A 9 -25.02 24.69 15.46
C TRP A 9 -26.12 24.49 14.41
N LYS A 10 -26.85 25.54 14.00
CA LYS A 10 -28.08 25.33 13.23
C LYS A 10 -28.13 25.78 11.77
N LEU A 11 -27.10 26.40 11.20
CA LEU A 11 -27.09 26.72 9.76
C LEU A 11 -25.65 26.66 9.19
N CYS A 12 -25.13 25.45 8.99
CA CYS A 12 -23.95 25.28 8.13
C CYS A 12 -24.38 25.47 6.66
N PRO A 13 -23.59 26.15 5.82
CA PRO A 13 -23.82 26.21 4.38
C PRO A 13 -23.92 24.80 3.80
N MET A 14 -24.87 24.54 2.90
CA MET A 14 -25.04 23.22 2.27
C MET A 14 -23.76 22.72 1.60
N THR A 15 -22.94 23.64 1.09
CA THR A 15 -21.62 23.37 0.52
C THR A 15 -20.65 22.74 1.53
N GLN A 16 -20.61 23.23 2.78
CA GLN A 16 -19.75 22.68 3.84
C GLN A 16 -20.19 21.27 4.26
N VAL A 17 -21.50 21.00 4.23
CA VAL A 17 -22.04 19.67 4.52
C VAL A 17 -21.68 18.68 3.41
N GLU A 18 -21.78 19.08 2.14
CA GLU A 18 -21.44 18.22 1.01
C GLU A 18 -19.94 17.93 0.92
N GLU A 19 -19.08 18.93 1.16
CA GLU A 19 -17.63 18.71 1.25
C GLU A 19 -17.27 17.74 2.38
N THR A 20 -17.86 17.92 3.57
CA THR A 20 -17.65 17.01 4.69
C THR A 20 -18.14 15.60 4.36
N LYS A 21 -19.29 15.48 3.71
CA LYS A 21 -19.84 14.20 3.26
C LYS A 21 -18.93 13.50 2.25
N GLN A 22 -18.29 14.27 1.36
CA GLN A 22 -17.31 13.75 0.41
C GLN A 22 -16.03 13.28 1.12
N MET A 23 -15.53 14.02 2.10
CA MET A 23 -14.38 13.59 2.92
C MET A 23 -14.70 12.32 3.71
N VAL A 24 -15.90 12.21 4.28
CA VAL A 24 -16.37 11.00 4.97
C VAL A 24 -16.45 9.82 4.00
N LYS A 25 -16.85 10.03 2.74
CA LYS A 25 -16.83 8.98 1.69
C LYS A 25 -15.42 8.54 1.29
N MET A 26 -14.39 9.35 1.53
CA MET A 26 -12.99 8.95 1.31
C MET A 26 -12.41 8.13 2.46
N LEU A 27 -13.00 8.19 3.66
CA LEU A 27 -12.53 7.46 4.83
C LEU A 27 -12.47 5.92 4.62
N PRO A 28 -13.47 5.27 3.99
CA PRO A 28 -13.39 3.84 3.66
C PRO A 28 -12.20 3.49 2.76
N ILE A 29 -11.84 4.36 1.81
CA ILE A 29 -10.69 4.17 0.93
C ILE A 29 -9.39 4.25 1.74
N LEU A 30 -9.30 5.24 2.64
CA LEU A 30 -8.14 5.38 3.53
C LEU A 30 -7.96 4.15 4.41
N VAL A 31 -9.06 3.63 4.98
CA VAL A 31 -9.11 2.40 5.79
C VAL A 31 -8.70 1.18 4.97
N ALA A 32 -9.28 0.98 3.79
CA ALA A 32 -8.92 -0.13 2.90
C ALA A 32 -7.43 -0.11 2.51
N THR A 33 -6.84 1.07 2.41
CA THR A 33 -5.41 1.24 2.07
C THR A 33 -4.47 0.95 3.26
N PHE A 34 -4.94 0.82 4.51
CA PHE A 34 -4.06 0.48 5.64
C PHE A 34 -3.49 -0.94 5.54
N ILE A 35 -4.29 -1.91 5.12
CA ILE A 35 -3.87 -3.32 5.01
C ILE A 35 -2.68 -3.49 4.05
N PRO A 36 -2.76 -3.07 2.78
CA PRO A 36 -1.61 -3.19 1.88
C PRO A 36 -0.41 -2.35 2.34
N ARG A 37 -0.63 -1.16 2.94
CA ARG A 37 0.46 -0.33 3.45
C ARG A 37 1.22 -0.98 4.61
N THR A 38 0.52 -1.62 5.53
CA THR A 38 1.13 -2.33 6.66
C THR A 38 1.91 -3.56 6.20
N ILE A 39 1.39 -4.31 5.22
CA ILE A 39 2.11 -5.42 4.59
C ILE A 39 3.44 -4.93 4.01
N VAL A 40 3.41 -3.90 3.16
CA VAL A 40 4.64 -3.33 2.54
C VAL A 40 5.65 -2.89 3.59
N ALA A 41 5.20 -2.25 4.68
CA ALA A 41 6.08 -1.84 5.78
C ALA A 41 6.76 -3.02 6.48
N GLN A 42 6.15 -4.21 6.46
CA GLN A 42 6.66 -5.41 7.13
C GLN A 42 7.36 -6.41 6.19
N VAL A 43 7.25 -6.24 4.87
CA VAL A 43 7.90 -7.14 3.87
C VAL A 43 9.38 -7.31 4.16
N GLY A 44 10.10 -6.21 4.43
CA GLY A 44 11.53 -6.27 4.74
C GLY A 44 11.84 -7.06 6.02
N THR A 45 11.00 -6.94 7.05
CA THR A 45 11.23 -7.59 8.35
C THR A 45 10.87 -9.07 8.32
N LEU A 46 9.72 -9.43 7.76
CA LEU A 46 9.25 -10.82 7.70
C LEU A 46 10.12 -11.66 6.78
N PHE A 47 10.55 -11.09 5.66
CA PHE A 47 11.42 -11.78 4.71
C PHE A 47 12.82 -12.03 5.28
N ILE A 48 13.39 -11.06 5.99
CA ILE A 48 14.63 -11.25 6.75
C ILE A 48 14.45 -12.31 7.84
N LYS A 49 13.35 -12.28 8.60
CA LYS A 49 13.05 -13.28 9.64
C LYS A 49 12.93 -14.70 9.08
N GLN A 50 12.25 -14.86 7.95
CA GLN A 50 12.16 -16.15 7.25
C GLN A 50 13.53 -16.60 6.75
N GLY A 51 14.28 -15.68 6.12
CA GLY A 51 15.65 -15.90 5.68
C GLY A 51 16.64 -16.25 6.79
N THR A 52 16.42 -15.72 8.00
CA THR A 52 17.27 -16.04 9.14
C THR A 52 17.01 -17.43 9.71
N THR A 53 15.78 -17.92 9.58
CA THR A 53 15.32 -19.22 10.06
C THR A 53 15.57 -20.35 9.07
N LEU A 54 15.69 -20.04 7.77
CA LEU A 54 16.19 -21.01 6.80
C LEU A 54 17.64 -21.37 7.13
N GLU A 55 17.94 -22.67 7.11
CA GLU A 55 19.28 -23.18 7.30
C GLU A 55 20.16 -22.73 6.13
N ARG A 56 21.08 -21.79 6.38
CA ARG A 56 21.87 -21.11 5.32
C ARG A 56 23.12 -21.88 4.93
N ILE A 57 23.15 -23.19 5.15
CA ILE A 57 24.36 -24.00 5.01
C ILE A 57 24.28 -24.74 3.68
N MET A 58 25.07 -24.30 2.69
CA MET A 58 25.20 -24.97 1.40
C MET A 58 26.52 -25.77 1.38
N GLY A 59 26.69 -26.65 2.37
CA GLY A 59 27.87 -27.50 2.57
C GLY A 59 28.69 -27.15 3.83
N PRO A 60 29.74 -27.94 4.15
CA PRO A 60 30.47 -27.84 5.42
C PRO A 60 31.30 -26.55 5.62
N HIS A 61 31.47 -25.73 4.57
CA HIS A 61 32.30 -24.51 4.61
C HIS A 61 31.63 -23.26 4.03
N PHE A 62 30.37 -23.33 3.60
CA PHE A 62 29.71 -22.20 2.93
C PHE A 62 28.37 -21.85 3.57
N GLU A 63 28.34 -20.71 4.25
CA GLU A 63 27.12 -20.09 4.75
C GLU A 63 26.64 -19.03 3.76
N ILE A 64 25.41 -19.16 3.29
CA ILE A 64 24.77 -18.17 2.41
C ILE A 64 24.53 -16.91 3.24
N PRO A 65 25.18 -15.79 2.93
CA PRO A 65 24.98 -14.56 3.67
C PRO A 65 23.55 -14.04 3.44
N LEU A 66 23.00 -13.39 4.47
CA LEU A 66 21.67 -12.77 4.42
C LEU A 66 21.51 -11.81 3.22
N ALA A 67 22.63 -11.23 2.77
CA ALA A 67 22.71 -10.38 1.59
C ALA A 67 22.23 -11.06 0.29
N SER A 68 22.45 -12.37 0.12
CA SER A 68 22.02 -13.11 -1.07
C SER A 68 20.50 -13.18 -1.18
N LEU A 69 19.80 -13.30 -0.05
CA LEU A 69 18.34 -13.33 -0.02
C LEU A 69 17.75 -11.95 -0.37
N THR A 70 18.33 -10.88 0.19
CA THR A 70 17.96 -9.50 -0.16
C THR A 70 18.22 -9.21 -1.64
N ALA A 71 19.36 -9.66 -2.18
CA ALA A 71 19.70 -9.49 -3.59
C ALA A 71 18.69 -10.22 -4.50
N PHE A 72 18.27 -11.43 -4.14
CA PHE A 72 17.24 -12.18 -4.87
C PHE A 72 15.92 -11.41 -4.94
N THR A 73 15.45 -10.85 -3.82
CA THR A 73 14.21 -10.06 -3.80
C THR A 73 14.30 -8.81 -4.66
N ILE A 74 15.44 -8.12 -4.65
CA ILE A 74 15.65 -6.95 -5.51
C ILE A 74 15.59 -7.34 -6.99
N ILE A 75 16.27 -8.42 -7.38
CA ILE A 75 16.24 -8.93 -8.76
C ILE A 75 14.80 -9.31 -9.16
N PHE A 76 14.08 -10.02 -8.29
CA PHE A 76 12.70 -10.42 -8.54
C PHE A 76 11.76 -9.20 -8.68
N MET A 77 11.95 -8.17 -7.85
CA MET A 77 11.22 -6.90 -7.94
C MET A 77 11.48 -6.19 -9.28
N LEU A 78 12.75 -6.12 -9.71
CA LEU A 78 13.11 -5.52 -10.99
C LEU A 78 12.46 -6.26 -12.18
N ILE A 79 12.52 -7.59 -12.17
CA ILE A 79 11.85 -8.42 -13.19
C ILE A 79 10.34 -8.17 -13.20
N SER A 80 9.74 -8.05 -12.01
CA SER A 80 8.31 -7.78 -11.87
C SER A 80 7.92 -6.42 -12.43
N ILE A 81 8.74 -5.38 -12.21
CA ILE A 81 8.55 -4.04 -12.78
C ILE A 81 8.61 -4.10 -14.31
N VAL A 82 9.66 -4.72 -14.87
CA VAL A 82 9.81 -4.86 -16.33
C VAL A 82 8.64 -5.62 -16.93
N ASN A 83 8.16 -6.68 -16.25
CA ASN A 83 7.00 -7.43 -16.71
C ASN A 83 5.70 -6.60 -16.62
N TYR A 84 5.53 -5.85 -15.54
CA TYR A 84 4.38 -4.97 -15.36
C TYR A 84 4.31 -3.93 -16.48
N ASP A 85 5.38 -3.18 -16.72
CA ASP A 85 5.42 -2.14 -17.75
C ASP A 85 5.38 -2.73 -19.18
N GLY A 86 6.06 -3.85 -19.39
CA GLY A 86 6.22 -4.46 -20.72
C GLY A 86 5.04 -5.30 -21.18
N TYR A 87 4.31 -5.96 -20.27
CA TYR A 87 3.23 -6.89 -20.63
C TYR A 87 1.90 -6.54 -19.98
N LEU A 88 1.87 -6.28 -18.66
CA LEU A 88 0.60 -6.04 -17.97
C LEU A 88 -0.03 -4.71 -18.35
N VAL A 89 0.75 -3.62 -18.44
CA VAL A 89 0.26 -2.31 -18.87
C VAL A 89 -0.30 -2.34 -20.29
N PRO A 90 0.41 -2.83 -21.33
CA PRO A 90 -0.16 -2.88 -22.68
C PRO A 90 -1.32 -3.87 -22.80
N LEU A 91 -1.33 -4.97 -22.04
CA LEU A 91 -2.46 -5.90 -22.02
C LEU A 91 -3.70 -5.25 -21.38
N ALA A 92 -3.52 -4.58 -20.24
CA ALA A 92 -4.58 -3.84 -19.57
C ALA A 92 -5.13 -2.74 -20.47
N ARG A 93 -4.28 -1.95 -21.16
CA ARG A 93 -4.72 -0.94 -22.15
C ARG A 93 -5.52 -1.55 -23.29
N ARG A 94 -5.09 -2.70 -23.82
CA ARG A 94 -5.85 -3.43 -24.85
C ARG A 94 -7.22 -3.89 -24.34
N TYR A 95 -7.29 -4.30 -23.08
CA TYR A 95 -8.52 -4.81 -22.48
C TYR A 95 -9.49 -3.68 -22.09
N THR A 96 -8.98 -2.56 -21.59
CA THR A 96 -9.80 -1.40 -21.17
C THR A 96 -10.23 -0.50 -22.32
N ASN A 97 -9.76 -0.73 -23.56
CA ASN A 97 -10.08 0.09 -24.75
C ASN A 97 -9.91 1.61 -24.52
N ASN A 98 -9.02 1.99 -23.60
CA ASN A 98 -8.63 3.37 -23.40
C ASN A 98 -7.15 3.51 -23.80
N PRO A 99 -6.84 4.25 -24.88
CA PRO A 99 -5.49 4.34 -25.45
C PRO A 99 -4.42 4.79 -24.44
#